data_AF-A0A923XXI9-F1
#
_entry.id   AF-A0A923XXI9-F1
#
_cell.length_a   1.000
_cell.length_b   1.000
_cell.length_c   1.000
_cell.angle_alpha   90.00
_cell.angle_beta   90.00
_cell.angle_gamma   90.00
#
_symmetry.space_group_name_H-M   'P 1'
#
loop_
_entity.id
_entity.type
_entity.pdbx_description
1 polymer ?
#
loop_
_entity_poly.entity_id
_entity_poly.type
_entity_poly.pdbx_seq_one_letter_code
_entity_poly.pdbx_strand_id
1 'polypeptide(L)' 'PYIGVIGSKAKANILFKDLKEAGLSDSDRDLFYCPIGLDIGTNNIYEIAISVIAQLIQERDKLNIFV' A
#
# COMPACT_ATOMS: atom_id res chain seq x y z
N PRO A 1 6.67 0.33 -10.41
CA PRO A 1 7.37 0.18 -9.11
C PRO A 1 6.32 0.02 -8.02
N TYR A 2 6.54 -0.86 -7.03
CA TYR A 2 5.62 -1.03 -5.90
C TYR A 2 6.10 -0.14 -4.75
N ILE A 3 5.21 0.71 -4.23
CA ILE A 3 5.48 1.56 -3.07
C ILE A 3 4.42 1.24 -2.01
N GLY A 4 4.86 0.80 -0.84
CA GLY A 4 3.99 0.54 0.29
C GLY A 4 4.38 1.40 1.48
N VAL A 5 3.38 1.98 2.16
CA VAL A 5 3.54 2.88 3.29
C VAL A 5 2.84 2.30 4.51
N ILE A 6 3.60 2.13 5.59
CA ILE A 6 3.05 1.77 6.90
C ILE A 6 2.39 3.02 7.50
N GLY A 7 1.09 2.92 7.78
CA GLY A 7 0.32 4.02 8.35
C GLY A 7 -1.17 3.70 8.38
N SER A 8 -1.96 4.50 9.09
CA SER A 8 -3.41 4.37 9.09
C SER A 8 -4.03 4.95 7.81
N LYS A 9 -5.31 4.63 7.55
CA LYS A 9 -6.10 5.27 6.48
C LYS A 9 -6.12 6.80 6.62
N ALA A 10 -6.13 7.32 7.85
CA ALA A 10 -6.04 8.76 8.10
C ALA A 10 -4.69 9.34 7.62
N LYS A 11 -3.59 8.62 7.86
CA LYS A 11 -2.26 9.02 7.38
C LYS A 11 -2.17 8.97 5.85
N ALA A 12 -2.80 7.98 5.22
CA ALA A 12 -2.90 7.91 3.76
C ALA A 12 -3.57 9.16 3.18
N ASN A 13 -4.70 9.59 3.75
CA ASN A 13 -5.43 10.78 3.29
C ASN A 13 -4.59 12.07 3.40
N ILE A 14 -3.82 12.21 4.48
CA ILE A 14 -2.90 13.33 4.66
C ILE A 14 -1.82 13.30 3.57
N LEU A 15 -1.19 12.15 3.35
CA LEU A 15 -0.15 12.01 2.33
C LEU A 15 -0.69 12.31 0.92
N PHE A 16 -1.90 11.85 0.58
CA PHE A 16 -2.53 12.18 -0.70
C PHE A 16 -2.80 13.68 -0.85
N LYS A 17 -3.23 14.35 0.22
CA LYS A 17 -3.43 15.79 0.23
C LYS A 17 -2.10 16.52 -0.02
N ASP A 18 -1.05 16.14 0.70
CA ASP A 18 0.28 16.77 0.58
C ASP A 18 0.86 16.60 -0.83
N LEU A 19 0.69 15.40 -1.44
CA LEU A 19 1.12 15.13 -2.81
C LEU A 19 0.32 15.96 -3.83
N LYS A 20 -0.98 16.12 -3.63
CA LYS A 20 -1.83 16.97 -4.47
C LYS A 20 -1.41 18.44 -4.40
N GLU A 21 -1.11 18.94 -3.20
CA GLU A 21 -0.58 20.29 -2.98
C GLU A 21 0.81 20.48 -3.63
N ALA A 22 1.62 19.42 -3.69
CA ALA A 22 2.89 19.39 -4.40
C ALA A 22 2.75 19.29 -5.94
N GLY A 23 1.52 19.26 -6.48
CA GLY A 23 1.26 19.26 -7.93
C GLY A 23 1.13 17.89 -8.57
N LEU A 24 1.02 16.81 -7.79
CA LEU A 24 0.66 15.49 -8.33
C LEU A 24 -0.83 15.40 -8.63
N SER A 25 -1.18 14.63 -9.66
CA SER A 25 -2.54 14.54 -10.19
C SER A 25 -3.38 13.53 -9.42
N ASP A 26 -4.71 13.70 -9.42
CA ASP A 26 -5.62 12.72 -8.80
C ASP A 26 -5.59 11.34 -9.49
N SER A 27 -5.09 11.26 -10.73
CA SER A 27 -4.83 9.99 -11.43
C SER A 27 -3.71 9.17 -10.79
N ASP A 28 -2.93 9.77 -9.89
CA ASP A 28 -1.80 9.10 -9.25
C ASP A 28 -2.19 8.40 -7.94
N ARG A 29 -3.49 8.09 -7.72
CA ARG A 29 -3.95 7.32 -6.55
C ARG A 29 -3.28 5.94 -6.43
N ASP A 30 -2.74 5.43 -7.54
CA ASP A 30 -1.97 4.19 -7.61
C ASP A 30 -0.48 4.37 -7.28
N LEU A 31 -0.05 5.56 -6.79
CA LEU A 31 1.34 5.83 -6.41
C LEU A 31 1.84 4.91 -5.30
N PHE A 32 0.99 4.61 -4.31
CA PHE A 32 1.38 3.80 -3.15
C PHE A 32 0.20 3.11 -2.47
N TYR A 33 0.51 2.03 -1.76
CA TYR A 33 -0.41 1.32 -0.87
C TYR A 33 -0.29 1.83 0.57
N CYS A 34 -1.37 2.37 1.15
CA CYS A 34 -1.41 2.79 2.55
C CYS A 34 -2.82 2.61 3.16
N PRO A 35 -2.98 1.84 4.25
CA PRO A 35 -1.96 1.00 4.89
C PRO A 35 -1.42 -0.07 3.93
N ILE A 36 -0.12 -0.35 3.99
CA ILE A 36 0.47 -1.51 3.33
C ILE A 36 -0.01 -2.81 4.01
N GLY A 37 -0.24 -3.85 3.21
CA GLY A 37 -0.71 -5.16 3.63
C GLY A 37 -2.18 -5.43 3.28
N LEU A 38 -2.55 -6.70 3.32
CA LEU A 38 -3.95 -7.14 3.26
C LEU A 38 -4.64 -6.98 4.61
N ASP A 39 -5.97 -6.81 4.60
CA ASP A 39 -6.80 -6.69 5.80
C ASP A 39 -6.99 -8.08 6.47
N ILE A 40 -5.92 -8.60 7.09
CA ILE A 40 -5.85 -9.91 7.74
C ILE A 40 -5.09 -9.84 9.07
N GLY A 41 -5.43 -10.74 9.99
CA GLY A 41 -4.75 -10.87 11.28
C GLY A 41 -5.09 -9.76 12.28
N THR A 42 -4.16 -9.46 13.17
CA THR A 42 -4.25 -8.47 14.25
C THR A 42 -3.05 -7.51 14.22
N ASN A 43 -2.93 -6.63 15.22
CA ASN A 43 -1.79 -5.70 15.35
C ASN A 43 -0.47 -6.38 15.77
N ASN A 44 -0.38 -7.70 15.71
CA ASN A 44 0.86 -8.42 15.95
C ASN A 44 1.85 -8.19 14.79
N ILE A 45 3.10 -7.87 15.12
CA ILE A 45 4.16 -7.56 14.14
C ILE A 45 4.37 -8.69 13.12
N TYR A 46 4.27 -9.96 13.55
CA TYR A 46 4.44 -11.10 12.65
C TYR A 46 3.28 -11.21 11.64
N GLU A 47 2.06 -10.93 12.09
CA GLU A 47 0.87 -10.95 11.23
C GLU A 47 0.89 -9.78 10.25
N ILE A 48 1.36 -8.60 10.67
CA ILE A 48 1.58 -7.45 9.79
C ILE A 48 2.61 -7.82 8.70
N ALA A 49 3.72 -8.47 9.06
CA ALA A 49 4.73 -8.88 8.08
C ALA A 49 4.15 -9.87 7.04
N ILE A 50 3.37 -10.86 7.49
CA ILE A 50 2.69 -11.82 6.60
C ILE A 50 1.68 -11.09 5.69
N SER A 51 0.90 -10.17 6.26
CA SER A 51 -0.04 -9.33 5.52
C SER A 51 0.63 -8.53 4.39
N VAL A 52 1.79 -7.93 4.66
CA VAL A 52 2.60 -7.21 3.65
C VAL A 52 3.10 -8.16 2.56
N ILE A 53 3.69 -9.30 2.92
CA ILE A 53 4.19 -10.28 1.95
C ILE A 53 3.06 -10.81 1.07
N ALA A 54 1.88 -11.07 1.65
CA ALA A 54 0.70 -11.51 0.91
C ALA A 54 0.24 -10.46 -0.12
N GLN A 55 0.28 -9.17 0.22
CA GLN A 55 -0.02 -8.10 -0.73
C GLN A 55 1.01 -8.04 -1.86
N LEU A 56 2.31 -8.20 -1.55
CA LEU A 56 3.36 -8.21 -2.58
C LEU A 56 3.16 -9.34 -3.59
N ILE A 57 2.79 -10.54 -3.13
CA ILE A 57 2.47 -11.68 -4.00
C ILE A 57 1.23 -11.36 -4.86
N GLN A 58 0.17 -10.83 -4.25
CA GLN A 58 -1.04 -10.44 -4.97
C GLN A 58 -0.75 -9.42 -6.08
N GLU A 59 0.06 -8.39 -5.80
CA GLU A 59 0.44 -7.39 -6.80
C GLU A 59 1.34 -7.96 -7.90
N ARG A 60 2.26 -8.86 -7.55
CA ARG A 60 3.07 -9.58 -8.54
C ARG A 60 2.19 -10.40 -9.49
N ASP A 61 1.20 -11.11 -8.97
CA ASP A 61 0.34 -11.98 -9.79
C ASP A 61 -0.54 -11.17 -10.74
N LYS A 62 -0.96 -9.96 -10.36
CA LYS A 62 -1.63 -9.01 -11.27
C LYS A 62 -0.76 -8.61 -12.47
N LEU A 63 0.57 -8.69 -12.33
CA LEU A 63 1.52 -8.45 -13.43
C LEU A 63 1.72 -9.69 -14.33
N ASN A 64 0.99 -10.78 -14.09
CA ASN A 64 1.11 -12.06 -14.80
C ASN A 64 2.53 -12.67 -14.73
N ILE A 65 3.26 -12.39 -13.64
CA ILE A 65 4.55 -13.00 -13.37
C ILE A 65 4.30 -14.25 -12.52
N PHE A 66 4.13 -15.39 -13.20
CA PHE A 66 3.95 -16.68 -12.55
C PHE A 66 5.31 -17.28 -12.16
N VAL A 67 5.36 -17.88 -10.97
CA VAL A 67 6.49 -18.70 -10.48
C VAL A 67 6.10 -20.16 -10.55
#